data_AF-A0ABD4RIB4-F1
#
_entry.id   AF-A0ABD4RIB4-F1
#
_cell.length_a   1.000
_cell.length_b   1.000
_cell.length_c   1.000
_cell.angle_alpha   90.00
_cell.angle_beta   90.00
_cell.angle_gamma   90.00
#
_symmetry.space_group_name_H-M   'P 1'
#
loop_
_entity.id
_entity.type
_entity.pdbx_description
1 polymer ?
#
loop_
_entity_poly.entity_id
_entity_poly.type
_entity_poly.pdbx_seq_one_letter_code
_entity_poly.pdbx_strand_id
1 'polypeptide(L)'
;MNISPYYDYLLVMTDGSTKGFNDLEIAKGYINIYYENRIKKYSQKENYHDITELPGQFRNSLCQHMGVGEGECRVYNLQDFIGKLREELIFDDEKQEVISKLLKKDIDLNIYDYALDKILTDVEVINMIEPYGEV
;
A
#
# COMPACT_ATOMS: atom_id res chain seq x y z
N MET A 1 25.89 13.92 -1.56
CA MET A 1 25.64 12.81 -0.61
C MET A 1 24.54 11.94 -1.19
N ASN A 2 24.80 10.66 -1.47
CA ASN A 2 23.72 9.71 -1.79
C ASN A 2 23.01 9.39 -0.48
N ILE A 3 21.95 10.13 -0.19
CA ILE A 3 21.08 9.86 0.96
C ILE A 3 20.16 8.70 0.54
N SER A 4 20.34 7.55 1.16
CA SER A 4 19.49 6.38 0.99
C SER A 4 18.32 6.46 1.97
N PRO A 5 17.10 6.06 1.59
CA PRO A 5 16.00 5.92 2.53
C PRO A 5 16.32 4.89 3.62
N TYR A 6 15.69 5.05 4.78
CA TYR A 6 15.77 4.06 5.87
C TYR A 6 15.08 2.74 5.50
N TYR A 7 14.08 2.82 4.61
CA TYR A 7 13.33 1.67 4.12
C TYR A 7 13.64 1.37 2.65
N ASP A 8 13.58 0.10 2.27
CA ASP A 8 13.72 -0.32 0.87
C ASP A 8 12.37 -0.22 0.12
N TYR A 9 11.26 -0.43 0.82
CA TYR A 9 9.92 -0.54 0.25
C TYR A 9 8.94 0.43 0.90
N LEU A 10 8.02 0.95 0.09
CA LEU A 10 6.92 1.79 0.51
C LEU A 10 5.60 1.09 0.24
N LEU A 11 4.84 0.78 1.30
CA LEU A 11 3.45 0.37 1.22
C LEU A 11 2.56 1.61 1.20
N VAL A 12 1.66 1.68 0.22
CA VAL A 12 0.57 2.64 0.13
C VAL A 12 -0.72 1.89 0.41
N MET A 13 -1.44 2.33 1.43
CA MET A 13 -2.73 1.78 1.84
C MET A 13 -3.86 2.35 0.97
N THR A 14 -5.03 1.71 1.01
CA THR A 14 -6.24 2.15 0.25
C THR A 14 -6.66 3.61 0.50
N ASP A 15 -6.42 4.13 1.71
CA ASP A 15 -6.73 5.50 2.11
C ASP A 15 -5.59 6.51 1.80
N GLY A 16 -4.55 6.05 1.11
CA GLY A 16 -3.39 6.84 0.73
C GLY A 16 -2.33 6.98 1.83
N SER A 17 -2.59 6.46 3.04
CA SER A 17 -1.56 6.43 4.10
C SER A 17 -0.40 5.52 3.70
N THR A 18 0.81 5.87 4.14
CA THR A 18 2.03 5.16 3.74
C THR A 18 2.75 4.51 4.90
N LYS A 19 3.51 3.45 4.61
CA LYS A 19 4.31 2.75 5.60
C LYS A 19 5.56 2.13 4.97
N GLY A 20 6.70 2.30 5.61
CA GLY A 20 7.97 1.76 5.13
C GLY A 20 8.28 0.36 5.65
N PHE A 21 8.93 -0.44 4.81
CA PHE A 21 9.38 -1.80 5.12
C PHE A 21 10.77 -2.07 4.51
N ASN A 22 11.58 -2.90 5.18
CA ASN A 22 12.85 -3.42 4.66
C ASN A 22 12.72 -4.86 4.13
N ASP A 23 11.57 -5.49 4.35
CA ASP A 23 11.33 -6.88 4.01
C ASP A 23 9.93 -6.99 3.38
N LEU A 24 9.90 -7.52 2.15
CA LEU A 24 8.67 -7.73 1.39
C LEU A 24 7.74 -8.75 2.04
N GLU A 25 8.26 -9.78 2.71
CA GLU A 25 7.44 -10.79 3.40
C GLU A 25 6.72 -10.16 4.60
N ILE A 26 7.39 -9.24 5.31
CA ILE A 26 6.77 -8.50 6.40
C ILE A 26 5.68 -7.56 5.86
N ALA A 27 5.95 -6.87 4.74
CA ALA A 27 4.96 -6.02 4.09
C ALA A 27 3.73 -6.83 3.64
N LYS A 28 3.94 -8.00 3.02
CA LYS A 28 2.88 -8.93 2.62
C LYS A 28 2.08 -9.43 3.82
N GLY A 29 2.74 -9.83 4.90
CA GLY A 29 2.09 -10.22 6.16
C GLY A 29 1.22 -9.10 6.74
N TYR A 30 1.68 -7.85 6.68
CA TYR A 30 0.92 -6.69 7.12
C TYR A 30 -0.34 -6.46 6.28
N ILE A 31 -0.23 -6.54 4.95
CA ILE A 31 -1.37 -6.42 4.02
C ILE A 31 -2.40 -7.53 4.28
N ASN A 32 -1.95 -8.77 4.48
CA ASN A 32 -2.84 -9.90 4.78
C ASN A 32 -3.62 -9.66 6.07
N ILE A 33 -2.95 -9.24 7.15
CA ILE A 33 -3.61 -8.92 8.43
C ILE A 33 -4.61 -7.77 8.26
N TYR A 34 -4.26 -6.75 7.47
CA TYR A 34 -5.13 -5.62 7.18
C TYR A 34 -6.45 -6.06 6.52
N TYR A 35 -6.37 -6.85 5.44
CA TYR A 35 -7.55 -7.34 4.75
C TYR A 35 -8.36 -8.32 5.59
N GLU A 36 -7.73 -9.23 6.33
CA GLU A 36 -8.42 -10.12 7.28
C GLU A 36 -9.25 -9.33 8.31
N ASN A 37 -8.67 -8.27 8.87
CA ASN A 37 -9.37 -7.41 9.82
C ASN A 37 -10.53 -6.64 9.18
N ARG A 38 -10.37 -6.17 7.92
CA ARG A 38 -11.47 -5.54 7.18
C ARG A 38 -12.60 -6.53 6.90
N ILE A 39 -12.29 -7.73 6.42
CA ILE A 39 -13.27 -8.79 6.15
C ILE A 39 -14.06 -9.10 7.42
N LYS A 40 -13.37 -9.27 8.56
CA LYS A 40 -14.02 -9.48 9.87
C LYS A 40 -15.00 -8.37 10.23
N LYS A 41 -14.59 -7.10 10.07
CA LYS A 41 -15.45 -5.94 10.36
C LYS A 41 -16.68 -5.90 9.45
N TYR A 42 -16.51 -6.15 8.16
CA TYR A 42 -17.61 -6.22 7.19
C TYR A 42 -18.58 -7.36 7.52
N SER A 43 -18.05 -8.55 7.83
CA SER A 43 -18.84 -9.72 8.24
C SER A 43 -19.71 -9.44 9.47
N GLN A 44 -19.14 -8.80 10.50
CA GLN A 44 -19.88 -8.43 11.71
C GLN A 44 -21.00 -7.42 11.45
N LYS A 45 -20.75 -6.44 10.56
CA LYS A 45 -21.74 -5.43 10.19
C LYS A 45 -22.96 -6.04 9.48
N GLU A 46 -22.73 -7.09 8.70
CA GLU A 46 -23.77 -7.82 7.96
C GLU A 46 -24.41 -8.98 8.77
N ASN A 47 -24.21 -9.03 10.11
CA ASN A 47 -24.71 -10.07 11.03
C ASN A 47 -24.22 -11.51 10.76
N TYR A 48 -23.10 -11.68 10.06
CA TYR A 48 -22.48 -13.00 9.93
C TYR A 48 -21.63 -13.30 11.17
N HIS A 49 -22.09 -14.29 11.95
CA HIS A 49 -21.50 -14.63 13.25
C HIS A 49 -20.22 -15.46 13.15
N ASP A 50 -19.97 -16.12 12.01
CA ASP A 50 -18.78 -16.94 11.82
C ASP A 50 -18.11 -16.72 10.46
N ILE A 51 -16.96 -16.06 10.48
CA ILE A 51 -16.12 -15.81 9.30
C ILE A 51 -15.50 -17.10 8.73
N THR A 52 -15.40 -18.14 9.56
CA THR A 52 -14.83 -19.44 9.18
C THR A 52 -15.80 -20.26 8.31
N GLU A 53 -17.08 -19.91 8.34
CA GLU A 53 -18.15 -20.54 7.55
C GLU A 53 -18.50 -19.77 6.27
N LEU A 54 -17.86 -18.62 6.01
CA LEU A 54 -18.10 -17.87 4.77
C LEU A 54 -17.60 -18.68 3.56
N PRO A 55 -18.46 -18.98 2.58
CA PRO A 55 -18.05 -19.67 1.36
C PRO A 55 -16.90 -18.90 0.69
N GLY A 56 -15.88 -19.61 0.18
CA GLY A 56 -14.73 -18.98 -0.47
C GLY A 56 -15.13 -17.99 -1.58
N GLN A 57 -16.26 -18.23 -2.27
CA GLN A 57 -16.83 -17.31 -3.24
C GLN A 57 -17.32 -15.98 -2.65
N PHE A 58 -17.90 -16.00 -1.44
CA PHE A 58 -18.32 -14.78 -0.75
C PHE A 58 -17.12 -13.97 -0.27
N ARG A 59 -16.10 -14.63 0.28
CA ARG A 59 -14.83 -13.99 0.65
C ARG A 59 -14.20 -13.31 -0.58
N ASN A 60 -14.15 -14.01 -1.71
CA ASN A 60 -13.65 -13.44 -2.96
C ASN A 60 -14.52 -12.27 -3.44
N SER A 61 -15.84 -12.37 -3.34
CA SER A 61 -16.76 -11.28 -3.73
C SER A 61 -16.60 -10.04 -2.85
N LEU A 62 -16.38 -10.22 -1.54
CA LEU A 62 -16.12 -9.12 -0.61
C LEU A 62 -14.76 -8.47 -0.88
N CYS A 63 -13.72 -9.28 -1.11
CA CYS A 63 -12.40 -8.78 -1.51
C CYS A 63 -12.46 -8.03 -2.84
N GLN A 64 -13.20 -8.54 -3.84
CA GLN A 64 -13.43 -7.86 -5.12
C GLN A 64 -14.20 -6.55 -4.93
N HIS A 65 -15.24 -6.54 -4.09
CA HIS A 65 -15.99 -5.33 -3.79
C HIS A 65 -15.12 -4.28 -3.10
N MET A 66 -14.28 -4.70 -2.15
CA MET A 66 -13.30 -3.83 -1.48
C MET A 66 -12.26 -3.31 -2.47
N GLY A 67 -11.68 -4.16 -3.33
CA GLY A 67 -10.71 -3.73 -4.35
C GLY A 67 -11.30 -2.73 -5.35
N VAL A 68 -12.54 -2.94 -5.78
CA VAL A 68 -13.25 -2.04 -6.72
C VAL A 68 -13.70 -0.74 -6.05
N GLY A 69 -14.18 -0.80 -4.81
CA GLY A 69 -14.79 0.35 -4.12
C GLY A 69 -13.81 1.19 -3.30
N GLU A 70 -12.78 0.56 -2.71
CA GLU A 70 -11.82 1.21 -1.81
C GLU A 70 -10.41 1.27 -2.41
N GLY A 71 -10.15 0.58 -3.52
CA GLY A 71 -8.81 0.42 -4.07
C GLY A 71 -8.01 -0.69 -3.40
N GLU A 72 -6.74 -0.79 -3.76
CA GLU A 72 -5.87 -1.89 -3.32
C GLU A 72 -4.60 -1.34 -2.67
N CYS A 73 -4.14 -2.02 -1.62
CA CYS A 73 -2.80 -1.80 -1.07
C CYS A 73 -1.74 -2.12 -2.12
N ARG A 74 -0.80 -1.19 -2.34
CA ARG A 74 0.28 -1.33 -3.33
C ARG A 74 1.64 -1.11 -2.69
N VAL A 75 2.63 -1.88 -3.13
CA VAL A 75 4.01 -1.73 -2.65
C VAL A 75 4.92 -1.32 -3.79
N TYR A 76 5.78 -0.36 -3.51
CA TYR A 76 6.71 0.23 -4.45
C TYR A 76 8.13 0.14 -3.92
N ASN A 77 9.10 0.09 -4.82
CA ASN A 77 10.49 0.35 -4.46
C ASN A 77 10.62 1.82 -4.06
N LEU A 78 11.08 2.08 -2.83
CA LEU A 78 11.14 3.44 -2.29
C LEU A 78 12.21 4.28 -2.99
N GLN A 79 13.32 3.67 -3.40
CA GLN A 79 14.38 4.36 -4.12
C GLN A 79 13.91 4.82 -5.50
N ASP A 80 13.18 3.96 -6.22
CA ASP A 80 12.63 4.29 -7.54
C ASP A 80 11.58 5.40 -7.43
N PHE A 81 10.72 5.33 -6.43
CA PHE A 81 9.74 6.38 -6.16
C PHE A 81 10.40 7.73 -5.83
N ILE A 82 11.43 7.75 -4.97
CA ILE A 82 12.21 8.96 -4.70
C ILE A 82 12.88 9.49 -5.96
N GLY A 83 13.37 8.60 -6.83
CA GLY A 83 13.91 8.96 -8.15
C GLY A 83 12.88 9.72 -8.99
N LYS A 84 11.68 9.15 -9.15
CA LYS A 84 10.57 9.76 -9.89
C LYS A 84 10.11 11.09 -9.29
N LEU A 85 10.00 11.19 -7.96
CA LEU A 85 9.66 12.45 -7.29
C LEU A 85 10.65 13.58 -7.61
N ARG A 86 11.94 13.26 -7.77
CA ARG A 86 12.96 14.27 -8.09
C ARG A 86 12.80 14.81 -9.50
N GLU A 87 12.36 13.97 -10.44
CA GLU A 87 12.16 14.30 -11.84
C GLU A 87 10.85 15.05 -12.08
N GLU A 88 9.75 14.58 -11.47
CA GLU A 88 8.40 15.01 -11.84
C GLU A 88 7.83 16.14 -10.98
N LEU A 89 8.24 16.24 -9.71
CA LEU A 89 7.72 17.29 -8.85
C LEU A 89 8.38 18.63 -9.21
N ILE A 90 7.60 19.62 -9.59
CA ILE A 90 8.15 20.89 -10.12
C ILE A 90 8.54 21.84 -8.97
N PHE A 91 7.78 21.84 -7.88
CA PHE A 91 8.01 22.73 -6.74
C PHE A 91 9.10 22.18 -5.82
N ASP A 92 10.22 22.89 -5.76
CA ASP A 92 11.38 22.43 -4.99
C ASP A 92 11.09 22.33 -3.48
N ASP A 93 10.32 23.26 -2.91
CA ASP A 93 9.99 23.24 -1.49
C ASP A 93 9.16 22.00 -1.11
N GLU A 94 8.09 21.72 -1.87
CA GLU A 94 7.26 20.52 -1.69
C GLU A 94 8.08 19.25 -1.91
N LYS A 95 8.94 19.22 -2.93
CA LYS A 95 9.82 18.09 -3.23
C LYS A 95 10.75 17.78 -2.06
N GLN A 96 11.40 18.81 -1.51
CA GLN A 96 12.29 18.62 -0.37
C GLN A 96 11.52 18.13 0.86
N GLU A 97 10.33 18.67 1.10
CA GLU A 97 9.48 18.22 2.21
C GLU A 97 9.12 16.74 2.07
N VAL A 98 8.55 16.33 0.94
CA VAL A 98 8.11 14.95 0.69
C VAL A 98 9.29 13.98 0.77
N ILE A 99 10.40 14.28 0.11
CA ILE A 99 11.62 13.45 0.17
C ILE A 99 12.13 13.37 1.61
N SER A 100 12.12 14.45 2.37
CA SER A 100 12.56 14.43 3.77
C SER A 100 11.69 13.52 4.65
N LYS A 101 10.39 13.40 4.37
CA LYS A 101 9.48 12.47 5.05
C LYS A 101 9.79 11.03 4.69
N LEU A 102 9.97 10.74 3.41
CA LEU A 102 10.28 9.40 2.90
C LEU A 102 11.63 8.84 3.36
N LEU A 103 12.60 9.72 3.66
CA LEU A 103 13.92 9.31 4.16
C LEU A 103 13.91 8.94 5.66
N LYS A 104 12.87 9.31 6.42
CA LYS A 104 12.78 9.07 7.86
C LYS A 104 12.28 7.66 8.16
N LYS A 105 12.61 7.17 9.37
CA LYS A 105 12.09 5.90 9.91
C LYS A 105 10.58 5.94 10.19
N ASP A 106 10.05 7.11 10.51
CA ASP A 106 8.63 7.30 10.73
C ASP A 106 8.08 8.06 9.52
N ILE A 107 7.65 7.29 8.52
CA ILE A 107 7.06 7.86 7.30
C ILE A 107 5.62 8.24 7.65
N ASP A 108 5.41 9.52 7.91
CA ASP A 108 4.09 10.13 8.06
C ASP A 108 3.78 10.95 6.79
N LEU A 109 3.14 10.28 5.83
CA LEU A 109 2.80 10.83 4.53
C LEU A 109 1.51 10.18 4.03
N ASN A 110 0.58 11.00 3.55
CA ASN A 110 -0.54 10.56 2.72
C ASN A 110 -0.26 10.98 1.27
N ILE A 111 -0.37 10.05 0.32
CA ILE A 111 -0.08 10.31 -1.09
C ILE A 111 -1.05 11.30 -1.73
N TYR A 112 -2.28 11.40 -1.22
CA TYR A 112 -3.30 12.28 -1.79
C TYR A 112 -3.09 13.75 -1.41
N ASP A 113 -2.41 14.02 -0.29
CA ASP A 113 -2.13 15.39 0.18
C ASP A 113 -1.25 16.18 -0.80
N TYR A 114 -0.40 15.47 -1.54
CA TYR A 114 0.54 16.03 -2.51
C TYR A 114 0.27 15.55 -3.95
N ALA A 115 -0.88 14.92 -4.20
CA ALA A 115 -1.23 14.32 -5.49
C ALA A 115 -0.14 13.37 -6.06
N LEU A 116 0.54 12.62 -5.17
CA LEU A 116 1.61 11.69 -5.54
C LEU A 116 1.08 10.42 -6.19
N ASP A 117 -0.23 10.17 -6.13
CA ASP A 117 -0.92 9.09 -6.84
C ASP A 117 -0.63 9.12 -8.35
N LYS A 118 -0.48 10.33 -8.91
CA LYS A 118 -0.16 10.53 -10.33
C LYS A 118 1.27 10.07 -10.65
N ILE A 119 2.22 10.37 -9.78
CA ILE A 119 3.63 10.01 -9.94
C ILE A 119 3.82 8.51 -9.73
N LEU A 120 3.11 7.95 -8.74
CA LEU A 120 3.13 6.50 -8.47
C LEU A 120 2.57 5.66 -9.62
N THR A 121 1.81 6.25 -10.54
CA THR A 121 1.32 5.55 -11.74
C THR A 121 2.47 5.12 -12.65
N ASP A 122 3.59 5.86 -12.64
CA ASP A 122 4.79 5.58 -13.43
C ASP A 122 5.88 4.80 -12.65
N VAL A 123 5.57 4.37 -11.42
CA VAL A 123 6.44 3.53 -10.60
C VAL A 123 5.95 2.08 -10.66
N GLU A 124 6.87 1.15 -10.88
CA GLU A 124 6.52 -0.27 -10.92
C GLU A 124 5.98 -0.75 -9.55
N VAL A 125 4.82 -1.39 -9.58
CA VAL A 125 4.20 -2.01 -8.40
C VAL A 125 4.80 -3.40 -8.22
N ILE A 126 5.32 -3.66 -7.02
CA ILE A 126 5.78 -4.98 -6.64
C ILE A 126 4.55 -5.86 -6.38
N ASN A 127 4.29 -6.79 -7.31
CA ASN A 127 3.19 -7.74 -7.19
C ASN A 127 3.43 -8.68 -5.99
N MET A 128 2.60 -8.54 -4.96
CA MET A 128 2.66 -9.36 -3.73
C MET A 128 1.68 -10.53 -3.71
N ILE A 129 0.88 -10.68 -4.76
CA ILE A 129 -0.06 -11.80 -4.91
C ILE A 129 0.72 -12.99 -5.45
N GLU A 130 0.92 -14.00 -4.61
CA GLU A 130 1.20 -15.34 -5.14
C GLU A 130 -0.05 -15.82 -5.88
N PRO A 131 0.07 -16.37 -7.11
CA PRO A 131 -1.07 -16.97 -7.77
C PRO A 131 -1.64 -18.05 -6.84
N TYR A 132 -2.87 -17.84 -6.38
CA TYR A 132 -3.59 -18.86 -5.64
C TYR A 132 -3.80 -20.06 -6.57
N GLY A 133 -3.02 -21.13 -6.33
CA GLY A 133 -3.17 -22.42 -6.99
C GLY A 133 -2.49 -22.51 -8.35
N GLU A 134 -1.26 -23.04 -8.38
CA GLU A 134 -0.97 -24.05 -9.40
C GLU A 134 -1.77 -25.30 -9.02
N VAL A 135 -2.66 -25.72 -9.93
CA VAL A 135 -3.53 -26.90 -9.81
C VAL A 135 -2.70 -28.17 -9.91
#